data_AF-A0A6I4HT87-F1
#
_entry.id   AF-A0A6I4HT87-F1
#
_cell.length_a   1.000
_cell.length_b   1.000
_cell.length_c   1.000
_cell.angle_alpha   90.00
_cell.angle_beta   90.00
_cell.angle_gamma   90.00
#
_symmetry.space_group_name_H-M   'P 1'
#
loop_
_entity.id
_entity.type
_entity.pdbx_description
1 polymer ?
#
loop_
_entity_poly.entity_id
_entity_poly.type
_entity_poly.pdbx_seq_one_letter_code
_entity_poly.pdbx_strand_id
1 'polypeptide(L)'
;AKVKQGDTCTPEQAKAYFKHDLAKFEKTVNASVTVPLNQNQFDALVSLSYNIGSGAFKGSTLLKLLNKGDYQGAADQFLVWNKAGGKVMKGLIRRREAE
;
A
#
# COMPACT_ATOMS: atom_id res chain seq x y z
N ALA A 1 -12.37 -16.93 2.64
CA ALA A 1 -11.78 -17.89 3.59
C ALA A 1 -10.37 -17.42 3.96
N LYS A 2 -9.89 -17.65 5.18
CA LYS A 2 -8.49 -17.38 5.53
C LYS A 2 -7.61 -18.49 4.97
N VAL A 3 -6.44 -18.15 4.42
CA VAL A 3 -5.43 -19.11 3.95
C VAL A 3 -5.02 -20.01 5.11
N LYS A 4 -4.92 -21.32 4.84
CA LYS A 4 -4.54 -22.35 5.81
C LYS A 4 -3.23 -23.01 5.40
N GLN A 5 -2.54 -23.58 6.38
CA GLN A 5 -1.35 -24.37 6.14
C GLN A 5 -1.71 -25.58 5.26
N GLY A 6 -0.99 -25.77 4.16
CA GLY A 6 -1.24 -26.82 3.17
C GLY A 6 -2.04 -26.39 1.95
N ASP A 7 -2.58 -25.16 1.92
CA ASP A 7 -3.22 -24.62 0.71
C ASP A 7 -2.19 -24.45 -0.41
N THR A 8 -2.55 -24.87 -1.62
CA THR A 8 -1.80 -24.59 -2.85
C THR A 8 -2.67 -23.73 -3.77
N CYS A 9 -2.05 -22.93 -4.63
CA CYS A 9 -2.76 -22.17 -5.64
C CYS A 9 -2.03 -22.24 -6.97
N THR A 10 -2.79 -22.25 -8.06
CA THR A 10 -2.23 -22.08 -9.40
C THR A 10 -1.86 -20.61 -9.64
N PRO A 11 -0.98 -20.31 -10.61
CA PRO A 11 -0.70 -18.93 -11.01
C PRO A 11 -1.95 -18.14 -11.39
N GLU A 12 -2.95 -18.75 -12.05
CA GLU A 12 -4.20 -18.05 -12.38
C GLU A 12 -5.04 -17.74 -11.14
N GLN A 13 -5.12 -18.68 -10.19
CA GLN A 13 -5.80 -18.46 -8.91
C GLN A 13 -5.13 -17.34 -8.12
N ALA A 14 -3.79 -17.35 -8.02
CA ALA A 14 -3.03 -16.29 -7.37
C ALA A 14 -3.29 -14.91 -8.01
N LYS A 15 -3.34 -14.85 -9.35
CA LYS A 15 -3.64 -13.60 -10.07
C LYS A 15 -5.08 -13.14 -9.86
N ALA A 16 -6.04 -14.05 -9.79
CA ALA A 16 -7.44 -13.73 -9.50
C ALA A 16 -7.60 -13.20 -8.07
N TYR A 17 -6.96 -13.84 -7.09
CA TYR A 17 -6.94 -13.36 -5.69
C TYR A 17 -6.28 -11.99 -5.58
N PHE A 18 -5.13 -11.81 -6.25
CA PHE A 18 -4.44 -10.53 -6.30
C PHE A 18 -5.32 -9.43 -6.88
N LYS A 19 -5.99 -9.65 -8.02
CA LYS A 19 -6.91 -8.68 -8.63
C LYS A 19 -8.09 -8.34 -7.71
N HIS A 20 -8.68 -9.36 -7.09
CA HIS A 20 -9.79 -9.14 -6.17
C HIS A 20 -9.39 -8.30 -4.97
N ASP A 21 -8.22 -8.56 -4.38
CA ASP A 21 -7.71 -7.78 -3.26
C ASP A 21 -7.29 -6.37 -3.69
N LEU A 22 -6.70 -6.22 -4.88
CA LEU A 22 -6.26 -4.93 -5.42
C LEU A 22 -7.42 -3.94 -5.53
N ALA A 23 -8.59 -4.38 -6.00
CA ALA A 23 -9.78 -3.54 -6.14
C ALA A 23 -10.21 -2.85 -4.83
N LYS A 24 -10.00 -3.52 -3.68
CA LYS A 24 -10.28 -2.94 -2.36
C LYS A 24 -9.32 -1.80 -2.03
N PHE A 25 -8.04 -1.96 -2.37
CA PHE A 25 -7.01 -0.96 -2.08
C PHE A 25 -7.08 0.21 -3.06
N GLU A 26 -7.33 -0.04 -4.34
CA GLU A 26 -7.66 0.99 -5.33
C GLU A 26 -8.85 1.84 -4.88
N LYS A 27 -9.95 1.19 -4.46
CA LYS A 27 -11.11 1.90 -3.92
C LYS A 27 -10.76 2.70 -2.65
N THR A 28 -9.88 2.17 -1.81
CA THR A 28 -9.40 2.88 -0.61
C THR A 28 -8.63 4.14 -0.99
N VAL A 29 -7.69 4.05 -1.93
CA VAL A 29 -6.88 5.20 -2.38
C VAL A 29 -7.78 6.24 -3.04
N ASN A 30 -8.62 5.84 -4.00
CA ASN A 30 -9.56 6.73 -4.67
C ASN A 30 -10.53 7.45 -3.72
N ALA A 31 -10.98 6.79 -2.67
CA ALA A 31 -11.90 7.40 -1.71
C ALA A 31 -11.20 8.28 -0.66
N SER A 32 -9.89 8.15 -0.49
CA SER A 32 -9.16 8.82 0.60
C SER A 32 -8.27 9.96 0.12
N VAL A 33 -7.78 9.91 -1.13
CA VAL A 33 -6.95 10.97 -1.70
C VAL A 33 -7.85 12.03 -2.33
N THR A 34 -7.60 13.30 -2.00
CA THR A 34 -8.40 14.46 -2.44
C THR A 34 -7.64 15.40 -3.38
N VAL A 35 -6.41 15.06 -3.72
CA VAL A 35 -5.53 15.83 -4.62
C VAL A 35 -5.30 15.07 -5.93
N PRO A 36 -4.95 15.75 -7.04
CA PRO A 36 -4.60 15.09 -8.29
C PRO A 36 -3.39 14.16 -8.12
N LEU A 37 -3.45 12.99 -8.76
CA LEU A 37 -2.34 12.05 -8.83
C LEU A 37 -2.05 11.72 -10.29
N ASN A 38 -0.78 11.51 -10.61
CA ASN A 38 -0.42 10.76 -11.80
C ASN A 38 -0.56 9.24 -11.54
N GLN A 39 -0.54 8.44 -12.62
CA GLN A 39 -0.73 7.00 -12.51
C GLN A 39 0.33 6.33 -11.60
N ASN A 40 1.59 6.74 -11.70
CA ASN A 40 2.67 6.17 -10.89
C ASN A 40 2.46 6.40 -9.39
N GLN A 41 2.03 7.61 -9.01
CA GLN A 41 1.70 7.95 -7.62
C GLN A 41 0.51 7.13 -7.13
N PHE A 42 -0.52 6.96 -7.95
CA PHE A 42 -1.65 6.11 -7.61
C PHE A 42 -1.20 4.66 -7.37
N ASP A 43 -0.40 4.10 -8.27
CA ASP A 43 0.08 2.72 -8.18
C ASP A 43 0.95 2.51 -6.94
N ALA A 44 1.82 3.47 -6.59
CA ALA A 44 2.63 3.46 -5.38
C ALA A 44 1.75 3.46 -4.10
N LEU A 45 0.72 4.31 -4.05
CA LEU A 45 -0.20 4.38 -2.91
C LEU A 45 -1.02 3.10 -2.77
N VAL A 46 -1.42 2.47 -3.89
CA VAL A 46 -2.11 1.17 -3.88
C VAL A 46 -1.17 0.07 -3.38
N SER A 47 0.09 0.03 -3.81
CA SER A 47 1.08 -0.94 -3.29
C SER A 47 1.30 -0.76 -1.79
N LEU A 48 1.43 0.48 -1.32
CA LEU A 48 1.57 0.76 0.10
C LEU A 48 0.32 0.33 0.87
N SER A 49 -0.87 0.72 0.41
CA SER A 49 -2.16 0.37 1.03
C SER A 49 -2.38 -1.15 1.09
N TYR A 50 -1.95 -1.89 0.06
CA TYR A 50 -1.92 -3.36 0.07
C TYR A 50 -1.00 -3.89 1.18
N ASN A 51 0.17 -3.28 1.36
CA ASN A 51 1.16 -3.74 2.33
C ASN A 51 0.80 -3.42 3.79
N ILE A 52 0.27 -2.23 4.07
CA ILE A 52 -0.02 -1.76 5.45
C ILE A 52 -1.50 -1.90 5.83
N GLY A 53 -2.37 -2.14 4.85
CA GLY A 53 -3.81 -2.23 5.01
C GLY A 53 -4.54 -0.88 4.96
N SER A 54 -5.82 -0.91 4.56
CA SER A 54 -6.65 0.29 4.38
C SER A 54 -6.77 1.18 5.62
N GLY A 55 -6.82 0.58 6.82
CA GLY A 55 -6.96 1.32 8.08
C GLY A 55 -5.71 2.15 8.39
N ALA A 56 -4.53 1.53 8.27
CA ALA A 56 -3.25 2.20 8.46
C ALA A 56 -3.03 3.30 7.42
N PHE A 57 -3.36 3.03 6.15
CA PHE A 57 -3.28 4.02 5.07
C PHE A 57 -4.14 5.26 5.36
N LYS A 58 -5.43 5.07 5.69
CA LYS A 58 -6.35 6.18 6.02
C LYS A 58 -5.91 7.02 7.22
N GLY A 59 -5.29 6.39 8.22
CA GLY A 59 -4.77 7.08 9.40
C GLY A 59 -3.37 7.69 9.23
N SER A 60 -2.70 7.42 8.10
CA SER A 60 -1.29 7.73 7.92
C SER A 60 -0.99 9.22 7.84
N THR A 61 0.19 9.61 8.34
CA THR A 61 0.75 10.96 8.11
C THR A 61 0.98 11.21 6.62
N LEU A 62 1.34 10.16 5.87
CA LEU A 62 1.49 10.19 4.42
C LEU A 62 0.24 10.76 3.73
N LEU A 63 -0.94 10.16 4.00
CA LEU A 63 -2.19 10.62 3.39
C LEU A 63 -2.53 12.06 3.80
N LYS A 64 -2.25 12.43 5.06
CA LYS A 64 -2.48 13.79 5.55
C LYS A 64 -1.60 14.83 4.84
N LEU A 65 -0.34 14.51 4.58
CA LEU A 65 0.58 15.39 3.84
C LEU A 65 0.18 15.48 2.37
N LEU A 66 -0.13 14.33 1.76
CA LEU A 66 -0.57 14.26 0.37
C LEU A 66 -1.81 15.12 0.12
N ASN A 67 -2.85 14.97 0.96
CA ASN A 67 -4.09 15.75 0.81
C ASN A 67 -3.92 17.25 1.10
N LYS A 68 -2.79 17.68 1.68
CA LYS A 68 -2.41 19.09 1.81
C LYS A 68 -1.64 19.61 0.58
N GLY A 69 -1.40 18.76 -0.42
CA GLY A 69 -0.58 19.06 -1.59
C GLY A 69 0.92 18.93 -1.34
N ASP A 70 1.34 18.41 -0.18
CA ASP A 70 2.75 18.16 0.13
C ASP A 70 3.17 16.77 -0.38
N TYR A 71 3.42 16.70 -1.69
CA TYR A 71 3.81 15.46 -2.35
C TYR A 71 5.18 14.96 -1.90
N GLN A 72 6.13 15.86 -1.64
CA GLN A 72 7.47 15.49 -1.20
C GLN A 72 7.43 14.93 0.23
N GLY A 73 6.73 15.62 1.14
CA GLY A 73 6.52 15.13 2.49
C GLY A 73 5.77 13.80 2.51
N ALA A 74 4.80 13.60 1.61
CA ALA A 74 4.13 12.31 1.45
C ALA A 74 5.11 11.20 0.98
N ALA A 75 5.99 11.49 0.01
CA ALA A 75 6.99 10.54 -0.46
C ALA A 75 7.95 10.11 0.66
N ASP A 76 8.42 11.05 1.48
CA ASP A 76 9.30 10.76 2.61
C ASP A 76 8.63 9.86 3.66
N GLN A 77 7.30 9.91 3.77
CA GLN A 77 6.53 9.02 4.66
C GLN A 77 6.41 7.58 4.16
N PHE A 78 6.83 7.24 2.93
CA PHE A 78 6.93 5.82 2.54
C PHE A 78 7.98 5.10 3.38
N LEU A 79 9.11 5.77 3.65
CA LEU A 79 10.28 5.19 4.34
C LEU A 79 10.00 4.78 5.78
N VAL A 80 9.01 5.39 6.45
CA VAL A 80 8.65 5.05 7.84
C VAL A 80 7.90 3.71 7.94
N TRP A 81 7.32 3.22 6.85
CA TRP A 81 6.64 1.92 6.78
C TRP A 81 7.62 0.77 6.53
N ASN A 82 8.69 0.71 7.33
CA ASN A 82 9.75 -0.28 7.23
C ASN A 82 9.73 -1.35 8.33
N LYS A 83 8.68 -1.37 9.17
CA LYS A 83 8.58 -2.28 10.33
C LYS A 83 7.55 -3.39 10.11
N ALA A 84 7.89 -4.60 10.54
CA ALA A 84 6.95 -5.71 10.71
C ALA A 84 7.13 -6.30 12.12
N GLY A 85 6.03 -6.52 12.85
CA GLY A 85 6.10 -7.01 14.24
C GLY A 85 6.91 -6.09 15.17
N GLY A 86 6.94 -4.78 14.90
CA GLY A 86 7.71 -3.79 15.64
C GLY A 86 9.21 -3.70 15.29
N LYS A 87 9.74 -4.59 14.45
CA LYS A 87 11.15 -4.59 14.03
C LYS A 87 11.32 -4.06 12.61
N VAL A 88 12.37 -3.28 12.38
CA VAL A 88 12.75 -2.81 11.03
C VAL A 88 13.21 -3.98 10.18
N MET A 89 12.68 -4.09 8.96
CA MET A 89 12.99 -5.17 8.02
C MET A 89 13.69 -4.62 6.79
N LYS A 90 14.89 -5.15 6.48
CA LYS A 90 15.67 -4.75 5.29
C LYS A 90 14.90 -4.91 3.98
N GLY A 91 14.06 -5.94 3.87
CA GLY A 91 13.21 -6.15 2.70
C GLY A 91 12.11 -5.09 2.53
N LEU A 92 11.61 -4.53 3.65
CA LEU A 92 10.64 -3.44 3.58
C LEU A 92 11.32 -2.13 3.18
N ILE A 93 12.54 -1.86 3.67
CA ILE A 93 13.31 -0.67 3.24
C ILE A 93 13.46 -0.63 1.71
N ARG A 94 13.98 -1.71 1.11
CA ARG A 94 14.15 -1.78 -0.35
C ARG A 94 12.83 -1.63 -1.11
N ARG A 95 11.72 -2.12 -0.54
CA ARG A 95 10.40 -1.97 -1.13
C ARG A 95 9.90 -0.53 -1.07
N ARG A 96 10.13 0.18 0.05
CA ARG A 96 9.74 1.59 0.23
C ARG A 96 10.55 2.55 -0.65
N GLU A 97 11.79 2.21 -0.97
CA GLU A 97 12.65 3.00 -1.87
C GLU A 97 12.26 2.87 -3.36
N ALA A 98 11.57 1.79 -3.72
CA ALA A 98 11.15 1.51 -5.10
C ALA A 98 9.69 1.88 -5.39
N GLU A 99 8.90 2.16 -4.35
CA GLU A 99 7.53 2.69 -4.41
C GLU A 99 7.56 4.21 -4.54
#